data_AF-A0A5J6Z5F5-F1
#
_entry.id   AF-A0A5J6Z5F5-F1
#
_cell.length_a   1.000
_cell.length_b   1.000
_cell.length_c   1.000
_cell.angle_alpha   90.00
_cell.angle_beta   90.00
_cell.angle_gamma   90.00
#
_symmetry.space_group_name_H-M   'P 1'
#
loop_
_entity.id
_entity.type
_entity.pdbx_description
1 polymer ?
#
loop_
_entity_poly.entity_id
_entity_poly.type
_entity_poly.pdbx_seq_one_letter_code
_entity_poly.pdbx_strand_id
1 'polypeptide(L)' 'MDGMNPALVADAHRRRQEEESKSLEQRQEELTAAVDALLARDVQGADEVEVLEEAHRLVNDALGRG' A
#
# COMPACT_ATOMS: atom_id res chain seq x y z
N MET A 1 -24.70 -16.25 -14.63
CA MET A 1 -23.76 -16.68 -13.58
C MET A 1 -22.39 -16.65 -14.22
N ASP A 2 -21.67 -15.55 -14.01
CA ASP A 2 -20.40 -15.26 -14.69
C ASP A 2 -19.31 -16.24 -14.24
N GLY A 3 -18.62 -16.81 -15.21
CA GLY A 3 -17.52 -17.74 -15.02
C GLY A 3 -16.35 -17.03 -14.37
N MET A 4 -16.26 -17.12 -13.04
CA MET A 4 -15.07 -16.72 -12.31
C MET A 4 -13.89 -17.57 -12.79
N ASN A 5 -13.00 -16.96 -13.59
CA ASN A 5 -11.86 -17.66 -14.16
C ASN A 5 -10.94 -18.16 -13.03
N PRO A 6 -10.74 -19.48 -12.87
CA PRO A 6 -9.96 -20.04 -11.77
C PRO A 6 -8.51 -19.55 -11.75
N ALA A 7 -7.97 -19.13 -12.91
CA ALA A 7 -6.64 -18.53 -12.98
C ALA A 7 -6.57 -17.18 -12.25
N LEU A 8 -7.60 -16.34 -12.38
CA LEU A 8 -7.66 -15.05 -11.67
C LEU A 8 -7.77 -15.24 -10.16
N VAL A 9 -8.49 -16.28 -9.72
CA VAL A 9 -8.63 -16.63 -8.30
C VAL A 9 -7.29 -17.13 -7.74
N ALA A 10 -6.58 -17.99 -8.48
CA ALA A 10 -5.28 -18.50 -8.08
C ALA A 10 -4.22 -17.39 -7.97
N ASP A 11 -4.18 -16.45 -8.91
CA ASP A 11 -3.28 -15.28 -8.86
C ASP A 11 -3.60 -14.37 -7.67
N ALA A 12 -4.88 -14.07 -7.42
CA ALA A 12 -5.30 -13.27 -6.27
C ALA A 12 -4.97 -13.94 -4.92
N HIS A 13 -5.01 -15.27 -4.87
CA HIS A 13 -4.65 -16.02 -3.67
C HIS A 13 -3.14 -16.04 -3.43
N ARG A 14 -2.35 -16.13 -4.50
CA ARG A 14 -0.88 -16.08 -4.44
C ARG A 14 -0.40 -14.73 -3.93
N ARG A 15 -0.89 -13.63 -4.49
CA ARG A 15 -0.50 -12.27 -4.03
C ARG A 15 -0.82 -12.05 -2.55
N ARG A 16 -2.00 -12.50 -2.10
CA ARG A 16 -2.35 -12.43 -0.67
C ARG A 16 -1.41 -13.25 0.20
N GLN A 17 -1.04 -14.47 -0.20
CA GLN A 17 -0.06 -15.26 0.55
C GLN A 17 1.32 -14.62 0.56
N GLU A 18 1.74 -14.02 -0.55
CA GLU A 18 3.00 -13.27 -0.63
C GLU A 18 2.99 -12.08 0.32
N GLU A 19 1.90 -11.28 0.35
CA GLU A 19 1.71 -10.16 1.28
C GLU A 19 1.62 -10.61 2.75
N GLU A 20 0.96 -11.74 3.04
CA GLU A 20 0.89 -12.35 4.37
C GLU A 20 2.25 -12.92 4.82
N SER A 21 3.05 -13.42 3.87
CA SER A 21 4.38 -13.99 4.13
C SER A 21 5.49 -12.96 4.29
N LYS A 22 5.24 -11.68 3.96
CA LYS A 22 6.20 -10.61 4.21
C LYS A 22 6.54 -10.56 5.69
N SER A 23 7.84 -10.57 5.99
CA SER A 23 8.30 -10.37 7.35
C SER A 23 7.91 -8.99 7.85
N LEU A 24 7.84 -8.84 9.17
CA LEU A 24 7.54 -7.55 9.79
C LEU A 24 8.59 -6.49 9.42
N GLU A 25 9.85 -6.91 9.24
CA GLU A 25 10.96 -6.07 8.75
C GLU A 25 10.73 -5.59 7.31
N GLN A 26 10.30 -6.48 6.40
CA GLN A 26 10.00 -6.10 5.01
C GLN A 26 8.84 -5.10 4.93
N ARG A 27 7.81 -5.26 5.76
CA ARG A 27 6.70 -4.30 5.85
C ARG A 27 7.15 -2.93 6.36
N GLN A 28 8.10 -2.91 7.30
CA GLN A 28 8.68 -1.65 7.80
C GLN A 28 9.55 -0.96 6.75
N GLU A 29 10.35 -1.71 6.00
CA GLU A 29 11.16 -1.17 4.90
C GLU A 29 10.27 -0.57 3.79
N GLU A 30 9.21 -1.28 3.39
CA GLU A 30 8.25 -0.78 2.40
C GLU A 30 7.54 0.50 2.87
N LEU A 31 7.12 0.54 4.13
CA LEU A 31 6.52 1.72 4.72
C LEU A 31 7.49 2.90 4.72
N THR A 32 8.74 2.66 5.13
CA THR A 32 9.78 3.70 5.18
C THR A 32 10.04 4.27 3.80
N ALA A 33 10.20 3.41 2.78
CA ALA A 33 10.39 3.83 1.40
C ALA A 33 9.21 4.66 0.86
N ALA A 34 7.98 4.30 1.22
CA ALA A 34 6.79 5.05 0.82
C ALA A 34 6.70 6.42 1.50
N VAL A 35 7.06 6.52 2.78
CA VAL A 35 7.14 7.80 3.51
C VAL A 35 8.25 8.68 2.91
N ASP A 36 9.43 8.13 2.65
CA ASP A 36 10.54 8.88 2.05
C ASP A 36 10.17 9.42 0.66
N ALA A 37 9.46 8.64 -0.15
CA ALA A 37 8.97 9.08 -1.45
C ALA A 37 7.97 10.24 -1.35
N LEU A 38 7.09 10.21 -0.34
CA LEU A 38 6.16 11.31 -0.07
C LEU A 38 6.89 12.57 0.39
N LEU A 39 7.86 12.44 1.30
CA LEU A 39 8.66 13.56 1.81
C LEU A 39 9.58 14.18 0.75
N ALA A 40 10.01 13.40 -0.23
CA ALA A 40 10.85 13.87 -1.34
C ALA A 40 10.06 14.62 -2.43
N ARG A 41 8.72 14.58 -2.43
CA ARG A 41 7.90 15.33 -3.39
C ARG A 41 7.93 16.80 -3.03
N ASP A 42 8.42 17.62 -3.96
CA ASP A 42 8.27 19.07 -3.90
C ASP A 42 6.86 19.43 -4.41
N VAL A 43 5.91 19.50 -3.48
CA VAL A 43 4.50 19.83 -3.78
C VAL A 43 4.16 21.22 -3.26
N GLN A 44 3.42 21.97 -4.07
CA GLN A 44 2.94 23.32 -3.74
C GLN A 44 1.47 23.46 -4.12
N GLY A 45 0.69 24.15 -3.29
CA GLY A 45 -0.69 24.49 -3.62
C GLY A 45 -1.63 23.29 -3.61
N ALA A 46 -2.38 23.06 -4.69
CA ALA A 46 -3.44 22.04 -4.73
C ALA A 46 -2.93 20.60 -4.55
N ASP A 47 -1.69 20.33 -4.99
CA ASP A 47 -1.07 19.00 -4.91
C ASP A 47 -0.67 18.61 -3.47
N GLU A 48 -0.55 19.60 -2.56
CA GLU A 48 -0.20 19.37 -1.17
C GLU A 48 -1.32 18.60 -0.43
N VAL A 49 -2.58 18.92 -0.72
CA VAL A 49 -3.74 18.26 -0.08
C VAL A 49 -3.81 16.80 -0.47
N GLU A 50 -3.60 16.47 -1.75
CA GLU A 50 -3.60 15.09 -2.23
C GLU A 50 -2.45 14.27 -1.61
N VAL A 51 -1.26 14.87 -1.49
CA VAL A 51 -0.11 14.23 -0.82
C VAL A 51 -0.36 14.01 0.67
N LEU A 52 -1.01 14.95 1.36
CA LEU A 52 -1.38 14.80 2.77
C LEU A 52 -2.42 13.69 2.97
N GLU A 53 -3.41 13.58 2.09
CA GLU A 53 -4.40 12.49 2.12
C GLU A 53 -3.74 11.12 1.85
N GLU A 54 -2.79 11.06 0.92
CA GLU A 54 -2.00 9.86 0.64
C GLU A 54 -1.15 9.44 1.85
N ALA A 55 -0.46 10.38 2.47
CA ALA A 55 0.32 10.14 3.68
C ALA A 55 -0.57 9.66 4.84
N HIS A 56 -1.74 10.25 5.02
CA HIS A 56 -2.68 9.87 6.08
C HIS A 56 -3.21 8.44 5.90
N ARG A 57 -3.53 8.02 4.66
CA ARG A 57 -3.91 6.63 4.37
C ARG A 57 -2.78 5.65 4.69
N LEU A 58 -1.57 5.96 4.23
CA LEU A 58 -0.39 5.12 4.43
C LEU A 58 -0.11 4.86 5.92
N VAL A 59 -0.21 5.90 6.75
CA VAL A 59 0.00 5.78 8.21
C VAL A 59 -1.13 4.98 8.87
N ASN A 60 -2.38 5.19 8.48
CA ASN A 60 -3.51 4.45 9.06
C ASN A 60 -3.47 2.95 8.72
N ASP A 61 -3.08 2.61 7.48
CA ASP A 61 -2.90 1.22 7.05
C ASP A 61 -1.77 0.55 7.84
N ALA A 62 -0.66 1.26 8.07
CA ALA A 62 0.47 0.78 8.86
C ALA A 62 0.11 0.56 10.34
N LEU A 63 -0.79 1.38 10.89
CA LEU A 63 -1.26 1.27 12.28
C LEU A 63 -2.39 0.25 12.45
N GLY A 64 -2.86 -0.38 11.37
CA GLY A 64 -3.98 -1.33 11.40
C GLY A 64 -5.32 -0.67 11.73
N ARG A 65 -5.50 0.60 11.35
CA ARG A 65 -6.77 1.36 11.52
C ARG A 65 -7.58 1.51 10.22
N GLY A 66 -7.34 0.64 9.23
CA GLY A 66 -8.14 0.54 8.01
C GLY A 66 -9.49 -0.12 8.22
#